data_AF-A0A2L0B824-F1
#
_entry.id   AF-A0A2L0B824-F1
#
_cell.length_a   1.000
_cell.length_b   1.000
_cell.length_c   1.000
_cell.angle_alpha   90.00
_cell.angle_beta   90.00
_cell.angle_gamma   90.00
#
_symmetry.space_group_name_H-M   'P 1'
#
loop_
_entity.id
_entity.type
_entity.pdbx_description
1 polymer ?
#
loop_
_entity_poly.entity_id
_entity_poly.type
_entity_poly.pdbx_seq_one_letter_code
_entity_poly.pdbx_strand_id
1 'polypeptide(L)'
;RKVDVCAANPCRNGGICIPTVTGYNCSCAEGFCGRYCELNGYDCDSEPCKNGGVCHIISDSGGYFCECPPTTTGPNCEIDVINECDSNPCLHPDAICDNKIGDYVCYCPTKRVGKNCEIFDRNAPAGIGQPVRQLQDFNSFYAMDLEKQRQQCIRNKCPIKRGNMRCDEECNTYACDFDGNDCSLGINPWANCTAPTKCWEVFMDGVCNEDCNNPQCLFDGRDCEKKLQACNPIYDAYCQKHYANGYCDYGCNNAEC
;
A
#
# COMPACT_ATOMS: atom_id res chain seq x y z
N ARG A 1 33.89 -3.37 62.78
CA ARG A 1 33.95 -2.03 62.14
C ARG A 1 32.96 -2.06 60.98
N LYS A 2 31.83 -1.35 61.06
CA LYS A 2 30.86 -1.29 59.95
C LYS A 2 31.48 -0.36 58.89
N VAL A 3 31.86 -0.94 57.76
CA VAL A 3 32.39 -0.16 56.63
C VAL A 3 31.21 0.55 55.99
N ASP A 4 31.24 1.88 55.96
CA ASP A 4 30.27 2.65 55.18
C ASP A 4 30.69 2.62 53.72
N VAL A 5 30.07 1.72 52.97
CA VAL A 5 30.29 1.49 51.55
C VAL A 5 29.84 2.65 50.66
N CYS A 6 29.02 3.58 51.18
CA CYS A 6 28.54 4.75 50.45
C CYS A 6 29.34 6.03 50.77
N ALA A 7 30.23 6.01 51.77
CA ALA A 7 31.01 7.18 52.19
C ALA A 7 31.94 7.73 51.09
N ALA A 8 32.29 6.92 50.09
CA ALA A 8 33.12 7.33 48.96
C ALA A 8 32.31 7.89 47.76
N ASN A 9 30.97 8.03 47.89
CA ASN A 9 30.07 8.41 46.80
C ASN A 9 30.33 7.62 45.50
N PRO A 10 30.17 6.28 45.52
CA PRO A 10 30.50 5.45 44.36
C PRO A 10 29.55 5.64 43.18
N CYS A 11 28.34 6.18 43.40
CA CYS A 11 27.36 6.45 42.34
C CYS A 11 27.61 7.81 41.67
N ARG A 12 27.66 7.82 40.35
CA ARG A 12 27.91 8.98 39.48
C ARG A 12 26.59 9.60 38.99
N ASN A 13 26.70 10.76 38.34
CA ASN A 13 25.60 11.43 37.63
C ASN A 13 24.30 11.59 38.43
N GLY A 14 24.42 11.91 39.72
CA GLY A 14 23.26 12.12 40.60
C GLY A 14 22.60 10.84 41.13
N GLY A 15 23.23 9.67 40.93
CA GLY A 15 22.75 8.41 41.48
C GLY A 15 22.81 8.34 43.02
N ILE A 16 21.82 7.69 43.63
CA ILE A 16 21.68 7.51 45.07
C ILE A 16 22.32 6.18 45.49
N CYS A 17 23.29 6.23 46.42
CA CYS A 17 23.93 5.02 46.95
C CYS A 17 23.07 4.36 48.03
N ILE A 18 22.76 3.07 47.85
CA ILE A 18 21.94 2.26 48.74
C ILE A 18 22.82 1.11 49.27
N PRO A 19 23.18 1.09 50.57
CA PRO A 19 23.97 0.01 51.14
C PRO A 19 23.18 -1.30 51.19
N THR A 20 23.83 -2.42 50.86
CA THR A 20 23.27 -3.78 50.86
C THR A 20 24.07 -4.71 51.77
N VAL A 21 23.57 -5.92 52.00
CA VAL A 21 24.25 -6.93 52.85
C VAL A 21 25.60 -7.38 52.28
N THR A 22 25.80 -7.30 50.96
CA THR A 22 27.00 -7.74 50.27
C THR A 22 27.85 -6.58 49.71
N GLY A 23 27.43 -5.33 49.90
CA GLY A 23 28.10 -4.16 49.33
C GLY A 23 27.15 -2.96 49.25
N TYR A 24 27.02 -2.38 48.07
CA TYR A 24 26.11 -1.27 47.78
C TYR A 24 25.50 -1.44 46.39
N ASN A 25 24.38 -0.76 46.15
CA ASN A 25 23.76 -0.62 44.85
C ASN A 25 23.48 0.87 44.58
N CYS A 26 23.48 1.28 43.32
CA CYS A 26 23.19 2.65 42.93
C CYS A 26 21.78 2.73 42.31
N SER A 27 20.94 3.63 42.82
CA SER A 27 19.68 4.00 42.19
C SER A 27 19.92 5.23 41.33
N CYS A 28 19.84 5.07 40.01
CA CYS A 28 20.23 6.13 39.08
C CYS A 28 19.14 7.19 38.92
N ALA A 29 19.59 8.44 38.70
CA ALA A 29 18.71 9.53 38.31
C ALA A 29 18.16 9.30 36.89
N GLU A 30 17.04 9.95 36.57
CA GLU A 30 16.41 9.86 35.25
C GLU A 30 17.42 10.20 34.13
N GLY A 31 17.49 9.34 33.10
CA GLY A 31 18.44 9.49 31.99
C GLY A 31 19.84 8.89 32.23
N PHE A 32 20.07 8.12 33.30
CA PHE A 32 21.33 7.42 33.57
C PHE A 32 21.12 5.96 33.97
N CYS A 33 22.07 5.09 33.64
CA CYS A 33 22.06 3.67 33.95
C CYS A 33 23.48 3.12 34.25
N GLY A 34 23.59 1.83 34.52
CA GLY A 34 24.84 1.16 34.89
C GLY A 34 25.02 0.98 36.40
N ARG A 35 25.99 0.14 36.78
CA ARG A 35 26.23 -0.28 38.19
C ARG A 35 26.56 0.90 39.10
N TYR A 36 27.19 1.94 38.56
CA TYR A 36 27.56 3.16 39.25
C TYR A 36 26.85 4.39 38.67
N CYS A 37 25.77 4.22 37.89
CA CYS A 37 25.11 5.31 37.17
C CYS A 37 26.04 6.13 36.28
N GLU A 38 27.10 5.49 35.79
CA GLU A 38 28.15 6.08 34.98
C GLU A 38 27.74 6.22 33.51
N LEU A 39 26.73 5.48 33.10
CA LEU A 39 26.24 5.50 31.73
C LEU A 39 25.07 6.43 31.57
N ASN A 40 25.06 7.05 30.42
CA ASN A 40 23.93 7.82 29.94
C ASN A 40 22.87 6.82 29.52
N GLY A 41 21.66 6.92 30.05
CA GLY A 41 20.48 6.15 29.65
C GLY A 41 20.05 6.39 28.19
N TYR A 42 20.88 7.09 27.41
CA TYR A 42 20.74 7.45 26.00
C TYR A 42 21.56 6.55 25.04
N ASP A 43 22.17 5.45 25.52
CA ASP A 43 23.04 4.60 24.68
C ASP A 43 22.29 4.01 23.46
N CYS A 44 21.05 3.54 23.65
CA CYS A 44 20.19 3.16 22.51
C CYS A 44 19.52 4.38 21.83
N ASP A 45 19.38 5.51 22.51
CA ASP A 45 18.83 6.75 21.93
C ASP A 45 19.78 7.35 20.87
N SER A 46 21.05 6.95 20.86
CA SER A 46 22.02 7.29 19.82
C SER A 46 21.92 6.41 18.57
N GLU A 47 20.96 5.47 18.54
CA GLU A 47 20.75 4.50 17.46
C GLU A 47 22.05 3.80 16.97
N PRO A 48 22.79 3.14 17.88
CA PRO A 48 24.09 2.56 17.54
C PRO A 48 23.96 1.35 16.60
N CYS A 49 22.89 0.56 16.75
CA CYS A 49 22.62 -0.61 15.92
C CYS A 49 22.19 -0.21 14.51
N LYS A 50 22.87 -0.73 13.49
CA LYS A 50 22.61 -0.44 12.07
C LYS A 50 21.80 -1.56 11.41
N ASN A 51 21.34 -1.29 10.19
CA ASN A 51 20.73 -2.30 9.29
C ASN A 51 19.58 -3.10 9.92
N GLY A 52 18.74 -2.45 10.74
CA GLY A 52 17.59 -3.09 11.39
C GLY A 52 17.90 -3.87 12.66
N GLY A 53 19.11 -3.74 13.21
CA GLY A 53 19.47 -4.27 14.52
C GLY A 53 18.64 -3.68 15.65
N VAL A 54 18.23 -4.54 16.60
CA VAL A 54 17.48 -4.13 17.80
C VAL A 54 18.46 -3.83 18.92
N CYS A 55 18.40 -2.61 19.46
CA CYS A 55 19.26 -2.19 20.56
C CYS A 55 18.67 -2.63 21.90
N HIS A 56 19.47 -3.33 22.69
CA HIS A 56 19.10 -3.77 24.04
C HIS A 56 20.08 -3.19 25.06
N ILE A 57 19.54 -2.65 26.15
CA ILE A 57 20.34 -2.08 27.24
C ILE A 57 20.79 -3.21 28.17
N ILE A 58 22.07 -3.22 28.52
CA ILE A 58 22.64 -4.20 29.46
C ILE A 58 22.55 -3.65 30.88
N SER A 59 21.55 -4.11 31.63
CA SER A 59 21.22 -3.60 32.97
C SER A 59 22.31 -3.82 34.03
N ASP A 60 23.12 -4.88 33.90
CA ASP A 60 24.01 -5.33 34.97
C ASP A 60 25.45 -4.79 34.89
N SER A 61 25.96 -4.52 33.68
CA SER A 61 27.30 -3.96 33.46
C SER A 61 27.28 -2.51 32.99
N GLY A 62 26.10 -2.02 32.62
CA GLY A 62 25.99 -0.86 31.76
C GLY A 62 26.43 -1.17 30.32
N GLY A 63 25.72 -0.57 29.35
CA GLY A 63 26.06 -0.55 27.94
C GLY A 63 24.86 -0.93 27.09
N TYR A 64 25.11 -1.15 25.80
CA TYR A 64 24.13 -1.73 24.88
C TYR A 64 24.71 -2.97 24.20
N PHE A 65 23.85 -3.84 23.71
CA PHE A 65 24.19 -4.79 22.67
C PHE A 65 23.17 -4.70 21.53
N CYS A 66 23.63 -4.96 20.32
CA CYS A 66 22.78 -5.05 19.15
C CYS A 66 22.42 -6.50 18.87
N GLU A 67 21.12 -6.79 18.86
CA GLU A 67 20.60 -8.03 18.31
C GLU A 67 20.48 -7.85 16.79
N CYS A 68 21.38 -8.48 16.04
CA CYS A 68 21.47 -8.33 14.60
C CYS A 68 20.49 -9.26 13.85
N PRO A 69 19.87 -8.79 12.76
CA PRO A 69 19.11 -9.64 11.85
C PRO A 69 19.99 -10.78 11.29
N PRO A 70 19.38 -11.90 10.84
CA PRO A 70 20.12 -13.06 10.34
C PRO A 70 21.12 -12.77 9.21
N THR A 71 20.92 -11.68 8.47
CA THR A 71 21.75 -11.24 7.32
C THR A 71 22.93 -10.37 7.71
N THR A 72 23.07 -9.96 8.99
CA THR A 72 24.14 -9.06 9.44
C THR A 72 24.82 -9.53 10.72
N THR A 73 26.06 -9.08 10.95
CA THR A 73 26.85 -9.38 12.15
C THR A 73 27.74 -8.19 12.54
N GLY A 74 28.53 -8.35 13.61
CA GLY A 74 29.35 -7.29 14.18
C GLY A 74 28.71 -6.63 15.41
N PRO A 75 29.48 -5.82 16.17
CA PRO A 75 29.00 -5.17 17.39
C PRO A 75 27.82 -4.22 17.16
N ASN A 76 27.71 -3.64 15.96
CA ASN A 76 26.65 -2.70 15.57
C ASN A 76 25.84 -3.20 14.35
N CYS A 77 25.92 -4.49 14.01
CA CYS A 77 25.28 -5.08 12.82
C CYS A 77 25.77 -4.46 11.49
N GLU A 78 27.05 -4.09 11.43
CA GLU A 78 27.68 -3.41 10.29
C GLU A 78 28.29 -4.35 9.24
N ILE A 79 28.41 -5.64 9.55
CA ILE A 79 29.03 -6.63 8.67
C ILE A 79 27.94 -7.42 7.96
N ASP A 80 28.02 -7.49 6.64
CA ASP A 80 27.14 -8.31 5.81
C ASP A 80 27.63 -9.76 5.74
N VAL A 81 26.72 -10.73 5.91
CA VAL A 81 27.05 -12.16 5.87
C VAL A 81 26.29 -12.92 4.77
N ILE A 82 25.29 -12.30 4.14
CA ILE A 82 24.47 -12.93 3.09
C ILE A 82 24.44 -12.00 1.88
N ASN A 83 24.75 -12.53 0.70
CA ASN A 83 24.49 -11.81 -0.55
C ASN A 83 23.06 -12.13 -1.02
N GLU A 84 22.11 -11.22 -0.82
CA GLU A 84 20.71 -11.46 -1.17
C GLU A 84 20.49 -11.59 -2.68
N CYS A 85 21.41 -11.10 -3.51
CA CYS A 85 21.33 -11.24 -4.97
C CYS A 85 21.53 -12.69 -5.46
N ASP A 86 22.15 -13.56 -4.68
CA ASP A 86 22.36 -14.97 -5.06
C ASP A 86 21.02 -15.74 -5.18
N SER A 87 19.97 -15.24 -4.55
CA SER A 87 18.61 -15.80 -4.62
C SER A 87 17.81 -15.31 -5.83
N ASN A 88 18.39 -14.47 -6.71
CA ASN A 88 17.73 -13.81 -7.85
C ASN A 88 16.40 -13.12 -7.48
N PRO A 89 16.42 -12.16 -6.54
CA PRO A 89 15.18 -11.56 -6.03
C PRO A 89 14.52 -10.57 -6.99
N CYS A 90 15.28 -9.96 -7.91
CA CYS A 90 14.76 -9.01 -8.89
C CYS A 90 14.02 -9.75 -10.01
N LEU A 91 12.75 -9.40 -10.22
CA LEU A 91 11.95 -9.97 -11.28
C LEU A 91 12.33 -9.34 -12.61
N HIS A 92 12.32 -10.19 -13.65
CA HIS A 92 12.67 -9.89 -15.04
C HIS A 92 14.17 -9.99 -15.37
N PRO A 93 14.51 -10.53 -16.56
CA PRO A 93 15.90 -10.73 -16.99
C PRO A 93 16.66 -9.41 -17.17
N ASP A 94 15.94 -8.31 -17.38
CA ASP A 94 16.51 -6.98 -17.62
C ASP A 94 16.71 -6.18 -16.32
N ALA A 95 16.32 -6.74 -15.16
CA ALA A 95 16.52 -6.11 -13.86
C ALA A 95 17.91 -6.46 -13.29
N ILE A 96 18.61 -5.46 -12.77
CA ILE A 96 19.96 -5.64 -12.20
C ILE A 96 19.86 -5.69 -10.68
N CYS A 97 20.39 -6.73 -10.05
CA CYS A 97 20.48 -6.82 -8.59
C CYS A 97 21.83 -6.28 -8.09
N ASP A 98 21.81 -5.48 -7.03
CA ASP A 98 22.98 -4.93 -6.36
C ASP A 98 22.87 -5.18 -4.85
N ASN A 99 23.84 -5.94 -4.32
CA ASN A 99 23.86 -6.35 -2.91
C ASN A 99 24.18 -5.16 -1.99
N LYS A 100 23.50 -5.07 -0.86
CA LYS A 100 23.76 -4.08 0.20
C LYS A 100 23.87 -4.80 1.54
N ILE A 101 24.37 -4.10 2.54
CA ILE A 101 24.56 -4.69 3.87
C ILE A 101 23.18 -4.94 4.49
N GLY A 102 22.79 -6.20 4.61
CA GLY A 102 21.52 -6.64 5.18
C GLY A 102 20.27 -6.37 4.32
N ASP A 103 20.45 -5.99 3.05
CA ASP A 103 19.36 -5.85 2.06
C ASP A 103 19.93 -5.87 0.63
N TYR A 104 19.07 -5.81 -0.38
CA TYR A 104 19.48 -5.64 -1.78
C TYR A 104 18.67 -4.54 -2.45
N VAL A 105 19.19 -4.08 -3.58
CA VAL A 105 18.53 -3.13 -4.46
C VAL A 105 18.37 -3.73 -5.85
N CYS A 106 17.16 -3.71 -6.37
CA CYS A 106 16.90 -3.99 -7.78
C CYS A 106 16.89 -2.69 -8.58
N TYR A 107 17.54 -2.66 -9.74
CA TYR A 107 17.35 -1.61 -10.72
C TYR A 107 16.34 -2.08 -11.75
N CYS A 108 15.15 -1.49 -11.70
CA CYS A 108 14.02 -1.86 -12.52
C CYS A 108 14.10 -1.23 -13.91
N PRO A 109 13.76 -2.00 -14.96
CA PRO A 109 13.64 -1.47 -16.31
C PRO A 109 12.44 -0.51 -16.41
N THR A 110 12.34 0.23 -17.52
CA THR A 110 11.18 1.11 -17.74
C THR A 110 9.88 0.35 -17.62
N LYS A 111 8.86 1.05 -17.11
CA LYS A 111 7.53 0.53 -16.85
C LYS A 111 7.41 -0.50 -15.72
N ARG A 112 8.47 -0.68 -14.93
CA ARG A 112 8.48 -1.59 -13.77
C ARG A 112 8.89 -0.82 -12.51
N VAL A 113 8.18 -1.05 -11.42
CA VAL A 113 8.43 -0.47 -10.09
C VAL A 113 8.20 -1.53 -9.00
N GLY A 114 8.46 -1.19 -7.75
CA GLY A 114 8.42 -2.12 -6.62
C GLY A 114 9.81 -2.58 -6.19
N LYS A 115 9.92 -3.19 -5.00
CA LYS A 115 11.24 -3.57 -4.42
C LYS A 115 11.97 -4.55 -5.33
N ASN A 116 11.21 -5.41 -5.99
CA ASN A 116 11.67 -6.51 -6.82
C ASN A 116 11.24 -6.33 -8.28
N CYS A 117 10.83 -5.12 -8.69
CA CYS A 117 10.33 -4.82 -10.04
C CYS A 117 9.04 -5.57 -10.44
N GLU A 118 8.23 -5.91 -9.44
CA GLU A 118 7.01 -6.73 -9.56
C GLU A 118 5.79 -5.97 -10.08
N ILE A 119 5.78 -4.65 -9.97
CA ILE A 119 4.64 -3.79 -10.35
C ILE A 119 4.87 -3.22 -11.75
N PHE A 120 3.83 -3.24 -12.59
CA PHE A 120 3.83 -2.61 -13.90
C PHE A 120 3.19 -1.21 -13.81
N ASP A 121 3.91 -0.18 -14.26
CA ASP A 121 3.43 1.20 -14.36
C ASP A 121 3.86 1.77 -15.72
N ARG A 122 2.91 2.05 -16.62
CA ARG A 122 3.21 2.50 -17.99
C ARG A 122 4.07 3.78 -18.08
N ASN A 123 4.03 4.63 -17.05
CA ASN A 123 4.71 5.91 -17.03
C ASN A 123 6.00 5.89 -16.20
N ALA A 124 6.31 4.77 -15.54
CA ALA A 124 7.49 4.67 -14.70
C ALA A 124 8.78 4.65 -15.53
N PRO A 125 9.74 5.56 -15.27
CA PRO A 125 11.07 5.49 -15.84
C PRO A 125 11.84 4.30 -15.25
N ALA A 126 12.93 3.89 -15.92
CA ALA A 126 13.87 2.94 -15.33
C ALA A 126 14.50 3.58 -14.09
N GLY A 127 14.69 2.78 -13.03
CA GLY A 127 15.12 3.35 -11.75
C GLY A 127 15.33 2.31 -10.66
N ILE A 128 15.63 2.80 -9.46
CA ILE A 128 15.82 1.96 -8.28
C ILE A 128 14.46 1.44 -7.81
N GLY A 129 14.35 0.12 -7.71
CA GLY A 129 13.25 -0.61 -7.09
C GLY A 129 13.19 -0.27 -5.62
N GLN A 130 12.17 0.50 -5.26
CA GLN A 130 11.90 0.84 -3.87
C GLN A 130 10.75 -0.02 -3.36
N PRO A 131 10.80 -0.48 -2.10
CA PRO A 131 9.59 -0.97 -1.47
C PRO A 131 8.53 0.10 -1.65
N VAL A 132 7.35 -0.30 -2.09
CA VAL A 132 6.19 0.57 -2.09
C VAL A 132 5.90 0.86 -0.62
N ARG A 133 6.61 1.86 -0.05
CA ARG A 133 6.08 2.62 1.08
C ARG A 133 4.71 3.01 0.57
N GLN A 134 3.68 2.50 1.26
CA GLN A 134 2.29 2.80 0.99
C GLN A 134 2.23 4.18 0.39
N LEU A 135 1.72 4.28 -0.84
CA LEU A 135 1.30 5.54 -1.43
C LEU A 135 0.32 6.17 -0.44
N GLN A 136 0.84 6.88 0.56
CA GLN A 136 0.18 7.94 1.25
C GLN A 136 -0.09 8.96 0.14
N ASP A 137 -1.30 8.88 -0.43
CA ASP A 137 -2.19 10.03 -0.56
C ASP A 137 -3.26 9.94 -1.67
N PHE A 138 -3.56 8.75 -2.22
CA PHE A 138 -4.82 8.57 -2.97
C PHE A 138 -5.67 7.40 -2.46
N ASN A 139 -5.09 6.23 -2.16
CA ASN A 139 -5.89 5.07 -1.72
C ASN A 139 -6.44 5.17 -0.28
N SER A 140 -5.85 5.99 0.60
CA SER A 140 -6.32 6.15 1.99
C SER A 140 -7.64 6.95 2.06
N PHE A 141 -7.79 8.01 1.26
CA PHE A 141 -9.04 8.77 1.21
C PHE A 141 -10.19 7.90 0.70
N TYR A 142 -9.96 7.12 -0.36
CA TYR A 142 -10.98 6.23 -0.92
C TYR A 142 -11.30 5.02 -0.04
N ALA A 143 -10.32 4.41 0.63
CA ALA A 143 -10.59 3.34 1.59
C ALA A 143 -11.37 3.86 2.81
N MET A 144 -11.02 5.06 3.30
CA MET A 144 -11.78 5.74 4.34
C MET A 144 -13.18 6.17 3.88
N ASP A 145 -13.33 6.60 2.63
CA ASP A 145 -14.63 6.99 2.07
C ASP A 145 -15.52 5.77 1.82
N LEU A 146 -14.97 4.66 1.30
CA LEU A 146 -15.69 3.40 1.16
C LEU A 146 -16.16 2.86 2.51
N GLU A 147 -15.33 2.96 3.55
CA GLU A 147 -15.75 2.60 4.90
C GLU A 147 -16.86 3.53 5.41
N LYS A 148 -16.77 4.84 5.19
CA LYS A 148 -17.87 5.79 5.51
C LYS A 148 -19.16 5.49 4.75
N GLN A 149 -19.06 5.15 3.47
CA GLN A 149 -20.19 4.77 2.62
C GLN A 149 -20.81 3.46 3.13
N ARG A 150 -20.01 2.46 3.52
CA ARG A 150 -20.49 1.24 4.17
C ARG A 150 -21.20 1.53 5.50
N GLN A 151 -20.67 2.43 6.32
CA GLN A 151 -21.35 2.90 7.53
C GLN A 151 -22.66 3.62 7.20
N GLN A 152 -22.73 4.36 6.08
CA GLN A 152 -23.97 4.98 5.60
C GLN A 152 -25.00 3.92 5.15
N CYS A 153 -24.58 2.84 4.50
CA CYS A 153 -25.45 1.70 4.17
C CYS A 153 -26.09 1.10 5.43
N ILE A 154 -25.30 0.94 6.50
CA ILE A 154 -25.77 0.43 7.79
C ILE A 154 -26.77 1.43 8.42
N ARG A 155 -26.49 2.74 8.39
CA ARG A 155 -27.42 3.78 8.86
C ARG A 155 -28.74 3.79 8.10
N ASN A 156 -28.69 3.64 6.78
CA ASN A 156 -29.85 3.61 5.89
C ASN A 156 -30.64 2.29 5.97
N LYS A 157 -30.18 1.32 6.77
CA LYS A 157 -30.75 -0.01 6.91
C LYS A 157 -30.79 -0.78 5.58
N CYS A 158 -29.83 -0.55 4.69
CA CYS A 158 -29.71 -1.29 3.43
C CYS A 158 -29.62 -2.83 3.59
N PRO A 159 -29.00 -3.40 4.66
CA PRO A 159 -28.95 -4.86 4.83
C PRO A 159 -30.30 -5.58 4.96
N ILE A 160 -31.37 -4.88 5.39
CA ILE A 160 -32.73 -5.45 5.46
C ILE A 160 -33.57 -5.13 4.22
N LYS A 161 -33.11 -4.18 3.42
CA LYS A 161 -33.77 -3.74 2.18
C LYS A 161 -33.28 -4.54 0.98
N ARG A 162 -32.00 -4.91 0.97
CA ARG A 162 -31.38 -5.67 -0.13
C ARG A 162 -32.11 -6.98 -0.47
N GLY A 163 -32.23 -7.28 -1.76
CA GLY A 163 -32.83 -8.51 -2.29
C GLY A 163 -34.36 -8.59 -2.17
N ASN A 164 -35.05 -7.46 -2.09
CA ASN A 164 -36.51 -7.35 -1.98
C ASN A 164 -37.21 -7.07 -3.33
N MET A 165 -36.49 -7.06 -4.45
CA MET A 165 -36.95 -6.73 -5.82
C MET A 165 -37.49 -5.31 -6.00
N ARG A 166 -37.19 -4.40 -5.07
CA ARG A 166 -37.53 -2.99 -5.13
C ARG A 166 -36.26 -2.18 -4.97
N CYS A 167 -35.89 -1.43 -6.00
CA CYS A 167 -34.73 -0.56 -5.93
C CYS A 167 -34.95 0.58 -4.92
N ASP A 168 -34.25 0.54 -3.78
CA ASP A 168 -34.15 1.65 -2.84
C ASP A 168 -32.95 2.53 -3.26
N GLU A 169 -33.23 3.72 -3.81
CA GLU A 169 -32.21 4.61 -4.38
C GLU A 169 -31.11 4.98 -3.37
N GLU A 170 -31.44 5.10 -2.07
CA GLU A 170 -30.46 5.35 -1.01
C GLU A 170 -29.48 4.20 -0.74
N CYS A 171 -29.75 3.02 -1.31
CA CYS A 171 -28.93 1.81 -1.23
C CYS A 171 -28.33 1.45 -2.61
N ASN A 172 -28.61 2.24 -3.66
CA ASN A 172 -28.07 2.06 -5.01
C ASN A 172 -26.63 2.59 -5.13
N THR A 173 -25.73 2.05 -4.32
CA THR A 173 -24.29 2.36 -4.38
C THR A 173 -23.49 1.08 -4.36
N TYR A 174 -22.28 1.11 -4.94
CA TYR A 174 -21.36 -0.02 -4.89
C TYR A 174 -21.08 -0.49 -3.45
N ALA A 175 -20.93 0.47 -2.51
CA ALA A 175 -20.70 0.17 -1.10
C ALA A 175 -21.84 -0.63 -0.43
N CYS A 176 -23.06 -0.55 -0.97
CA CYS A 176 -24.23 -1.28 -0.52
C CYS A 176 -24.63 -2.43 -1.49
N ASP A 177 -23.71 -2.87 -2.36
CA ASP A 177 -23.93 -3.91 -3.37
C ASP A 177 -25.15 -3.63 -4.29
N PHE A 178 -25.36 -2.35 -4.64
CA PHE A 178 -26.49 -1.90 -5.48
C PHE A 178 -27.85 -2.41 -4.96
N ASP A 179 -28.05 -2.30 -3.65
CA ASP A 179 -29.23 -2.80 -2.94
C ASP A 179 -29.42 -4.32 -3.10
N GLY A 180 -28.33 -5.09 -3.00
CA GLY A 180 -28.36 -6.54 -3.26
C GLY A 180 -28.69 -6.88 -4.71
N ASN A 181 -28.31 -6.00 -5.63
CA ASN A 181 -28.62 -6.02 -7.05
C ASN A 181 -30.08 -5.70 -7.42
N ASP A 182 -30.94 -5.30 -6.48
CA ASP A 182 -32.32 -4.91 -6.82
C ASP A 182 -32.38 -3.71 -7.78
N CYS A 183 -31.38 -2.82 -7.70
CA CYS A 183 -31.22 -1.67 -8.60
C CYS A 183 -30.45 -1.98 -9.89
N SER A 184 -29.88 -3.18 -10.01
CA SER A 184 -29.11 -3.63 -11.17
C SER A 184 -29.75 -4.83 -11.88
N LEU A 185 -31.08 -4.95 -11.80
CA LEU A 185 -31.86 -6.04 -12.39
C LEU A 185 -31.45 -7.45 -11.88
N GLY A 186 -30.91 -7.55 -10.68
CA GLY A 186 -30.48 -8.80 -10.05
C GLY A 186 -29.13 -9.33 -10.54
N ILE A 187 -28.39 -8.54 -11.32
CA ILE A 187 -27.12 -8.95 -11.95
C ILE A 187 -26.04 -7.96 -11.53
N ASN A 188 -24.86 -8.44 -11.15
CA ASN A 188 -23.66 -7.61 -11.10
C ASN A 188 -23.05 -7.60 -12.51
N PRO A 189 -23.17 -6.50 -13.29
CA PRO A 189 -22.72 -6.47 -14.68
C PRO A 189 -21.21 -6.67 -14.85
N TRP A 190 -20.43 -6.44 -13.78
CA TRP A 190 -18.97 -6.59 -13.76
C TRP A 190 -18.51 -7.84 -12.99
N ALA A 191 -19.41 -8.78 -12.65
CA ALA A 191 -19.04 -9.99 -11.91
C ALA A 191 -17.94 -10.82 -12.58
N ASN A 192 -17.89 -10.79 -13.91
CA ASN A 192 -16.88 -11.51 -14.71
C ASN A 192 -15.70 -10.63 -15.15
N CYS A 193 -15.69 -9.34 -14.78
CA CYS A 193 -14.64 -8.41 -15.16
C CYS A 193 -13.39 -8.65 -14.29
N THR A 194 -12.29 -9.07 -14.91
CA THR A 194 -11.01 -9.35 -14.23
C THR A 194 -9.95 -8.28 -14.51
N ALA A 195 -10.35 -7.12 -15.01
CA ALA A 195 -9.43 -6.03 -15.29
C ALA A 195 -8.74 -5.54 -14.00
N PRO A 196 -7.46 -5.13 -14.07
CA PRO A 196 -6.77 -4.49 -12.93
C PRO A 196 -7.44 -3.18 -12.51
N THR A 197 -8.02 -2.47 -13.50
CA THR A 197 -8.78 -1.23 -13.31
C THR A 197 -10.20 -1.56 -12.87
N LYS A 198 -10.75 -0.79 -11.92
CA LYS A 198 -12.15 -0.91 -11.50
C LYS A 198 -13.08 -0.37 -12.58
N CYS A 199 -13.45 -1.21 -13.53
CA CYS A 199 -14.14 -0.78 -14.75
C CYS A 199 -15.51 -0.15 -14.53
N TRP A 200 -16.17 -0.35 -13.37
CA TRP A 200 -17.43 0.32 -13.06
C TRP A 200 -17.26 1.80 -12.68
N GLU A 201 -16.06 2.26 -12.30
CA GLU A 201 -15.78 3.66 -11.94
C GLU A 201 -15.44 4.52 -13.17
N VAL A 202 -14.94 3.88 -14.23
CA VAL A 202 -14.52 4.51 -15.49
C VAL A 202 -15.48 4.22 -16.65
N PHE A 203 -16.54 3.45 -16.39
CA PHE A 203 -17.52 3.10 -17.41
C PHE A 203 -18.28 4.33 -17.92
N MET A 204 -18.19 4.61 -19.24
CA MET A 204 -18.83 5.76 -19.89
C MET A 204 -18.35 7.12 -19.36
N ASP A 205 -17.10 7.22 -18.93
CA ASP A 205 -16.51 8.47 -18.46
C ASP A 205 -15.90 9.32 -19.60
N GLY A 206 -15.83 8.76 -20.81
CA GLY A 206 -15.29 9.40 -22.02
C GLY A 206 -13.78 9.26 -22.22
N VAL A 207 -13.08 8.54 -21.35
CA VAL A 207 -11.66 8.21 -21.43
C VAL A 207 -11.52 6.73 -21.80
N CYS A 208 -10.72 6.42 -22.82
CA CYS A 208 -10.50 5.01 -23.17
C CYS A 208 -9.56 4.32 -22.19
N ASN A 209 -10.09 3.39 -21.41
CA ASN A 209 -9.39 2.44 -20.57
C ASN A 209 -9.31 1.06 -21.25
N GLU A 210 -8.19 0.82 -21.97
CA GLU A 210 -7.96 -0.43 -22.72
C GLU A 210 -8.11 -1.71 -21.89
N ASP A 211 -7.73 -1.69 -20.60
CA ASP A 211 -7.88 -2.84 -19.71
C ASP A 211 -9.36 -3.17 -19.41
N CYS A 212 -10.25 -2.19 -19.52
CA CYS A 212 -11.70 -2.31 -19.39
C CYS A 212 -12.41 -2.52 -20.74
N ASN A 213 -11.69 -2.36 -21.85
CA ASN A 213 -12.20 -2.52 -23.21
C ASN A 213 -12.27 -4.00 -23.63
N ASN A 214 -13.03 -4.79 -22.89
CA ASN A 214 -13.26 -6.19 -23.17
C ASN A 214 -14.73 -6.58 -22.88
N PRO A 215 -15.24 -7.69 -23.43
CA PRO A 215 -16.64 -8.08 -23.25
C PRO A 215 -17.05 -8.28 -21.79
N GLN A 216 -16.13 -8.79 -20.95
CA GLN A 216 -16.38 -9.07 -19.53
C GLN A 216 -16.52 -7.80 -18.68
N CYS A 217 -15.91 -6.70 -19.14
CA CYS A 217 -15.93 -5.38 -18.52
C CYS A 217 -16.78 -4.38 -19.31
N LEU A 218 -17.67 -4.88 -20.19
CA LEU A 218 -18.64 -4.11 -20.97
C LEU A 218 -18.03 -3.07 -21.92
N PHE A 219 -16.87 -3.41 -22.51
CA PHE A 219 -16.16 -2.57 -23.48
C PHE A 219 -15.91 -1.13 -23.00
N ASP A 220 -15.68 -0.97 -21.70
CA ASP A 220 -15.41 0.34 -21.11
C ASP A 220 -16.50 1.38 -21.44
N GLY A 221 -17.77 0.96 -21.47
CA GLY A 221 -18.86 1.87 -21.82
C GLY A 221 -18.81 2.40 -23.25
N ARG A 222 -17.99 1.79 -24.13
CA ARG A 222 -17.72 2.24 -25.50
C ARG A 222 -16.84 3.49 -25.58
N ASP A 223 -16.15 3.87 -24.49
CA ASP A 223 -15.25 5.03 -24.49
C ASP A 223 -14.01 4.83 -25.37
N CYS A 224 -13.61 3.56 -25.57
CA CYS A 224 -12.56 3.18 -26.51
C CYS A 224 -13.00 3.08 -27.97
N GLU A 225 -14.30 3.14 -28.25
CA GLU A 225 -14.73 3.22 -29.63
C GLU A 225 -14.39 4.60 -30.17
N LYS A 226 -13.78 4.62 -31.36
CA LYS A 226 -13.64 5.85 -32.11
C LYS A 226 -15.04 6.40 -32.30
N LYS A 227 -15.36 7.54 -31.68
CA LYS A 227 -16.60 8.28 -31.91
C LYS A 227 -16.74 8.45 -33.41
N LEU A 228 -17.60 7.64 -34.03
CA LEU A 228 -18.05 7.89 -35.39
C LEU A 228 -18.66 9.29 -35.36
N GLN A 229 -18.39 10.10 -36.38
CA GLN A 229 -19.08 11.39 -36.49
C GLN A 229 -20.58 11.12 -36.46
N ALA A 230 -21.35 12.04 -35.89
CA ALA A 230 -22.81 11.92 -35.97
C ALA A 230 -23.24 11.84 -37.43
N CYS A 231 -24.29 11.06 -37.72
CA CYS A 231 -24.90 11.02 -39.05
C CYS A 231 -25.12 12.45 -39.56
N ASN A 232 -24.88 12.68 -40.86
CA ASN A 232 -24.98 14.01 -41.44
C ASN A 232 -26.35 14.63 -41.11
N PRO A 233 -26.41 15.81 -40.45
CA PRO A 233 -27.65 16.40 -39.98
C PRO A 233 -28.69 16.64 -41.08
N ILE A 234 -28.25 16.79 -42.34
CA ILE A 234 -29.13 16.98 -43.50
C ILE A 234 -29.88 15.69 -43.85
N TYR A 235 -29.23 14.53 -43.65
CA TYR A 235 -29.78 13.22 -44.02
C TYR A 235 -30.23 12.40 -42.81
N ASP A 236 -29.91 12.79 -41.58
CA ASP A 236 -30.30 12.08 -40.35
C ASP A 236 -31.81 11.85 -40.25
N ALA A 237 -32.61 12.89 -40.53
CA ALA A 237 -34.07 12.76 -40.56
C ALA A 237 -34.59 11.84 -41.69
N TYR A 238 -33.88 11.76 -42.81
CA TYR A 238 -34.20 10.84 -43.90
C TYR A 238 -33.87 9.39 -43.49
N CYS A 239 -32.68 9.17 -42.95
CA CYS A 239 -32.21 7.85 -42.53
C CYS A 239 -33.05 7.26 -41.39
N GLN A 240 -33.44 8.06 -40.39
CA GLN A 240 -34.32 7.60 -39.31
C GLN A 240 -35.69 7.13 -39.82
N LYS A 241 -36.27 7.83 -40.80
CA LYS A 241 -37.58 7.46 -41.38
C LYS A 241 -37.49 6.22 -42.26
N HIS A 242 -36.33 5.95 -42.84
CA HIS A 242 -36.07 4.83 -43.73
C HIS A 242 -35.35 3.66 -43.05
N TYR A 243 -35.06 3.76 -41.76
CA TYR A 243 -34.38 2.72 -41.00
C TYR A 243 -35.23 1.44 -40.90
N ALA A 244 -34.62 0.31 -41.27
CA ALA A 244 -35.23 -1.02 -41.20
C ALA A 244 -36.61 -1.15 -41.89
N ASN A 245 -36.87 -0.36 -42.94
CA ASN A 245 -38.14 -0.35 -43.67
C ASN A 245 -38.25 -1.45 -44.77
N GLY A 246 -37.19 -2.25 -44.95
CA GLY A 246 -37.11 -3.31 -45.96
C GLY A 246 -36.61 -2.87 -47.34
N TYR A 247 -36.21 -1.61 -47.52
CA TYR A 247 -35.60 -1.07 -48.74
C TYR A 247 -34.15 -0.64 -48.47
N CYS A 248 -33.30 -0.70 -49.50
CA CYS A 248 -31.90 -0.33 -49.39
C CYS A 248 -31.71 1.15 -49.73
N ASP A 249 -31.31 1.95 -48.73
CA ASP A 249 -31.01 3.36 -48.86
C ASP A 249 -29.49 3.59 -48.75
N TYR A 250 -28.80 3.68 -49.89
CA TYR A 250 -27.33 3.76 -49.95
C TYR A 250 -26.73 4.95 -49.20
N GLY A 251 -27.47 6.06 -49.07
CA GLY A 251 -27.03 7.24 -48.32
C GLY A 251 -27.04 7.05 -46.79
N CYS A 252 -27.64 5.96 -46.30
CA CYS A 252 -27.80 5.64 -44.88
C CYS A 252 -27.12 4.31 -44.53
N ASN A 253 -26.15 3.87 -45.34
CA ASN A 253 -25.49 2.57 -45.19
C ASN A 253 -24.01 2.77 -44.87
N ASN A 254 -23.72 3.33 -43.69
CA ASN A 254 -22.37 3.83 -43.43
C ASN A 254 -21.98 3.96 -41.95
N ALA A 255 -22.23 3.05 -41.01
CA ALA A 255 -21.67 3.10 -39.64
C ALA A 255 -22.05 4.34 -38.77
N GLU A 256 -21.85 5.59 -39.21
CA GLU A 256 -22.44 6.79 -38.61
C GLU A 256 -23.96 6.88 -38.81
N CYS A 257 -24.48 6.30 -39.90
CA CYS A 257 -25.89 6.07 -40.21
C CYS A 257 -26.05 4.57 -40.60
#